data_AF-A0A074YHP7-F1
#
_entry.id   AF-A0A074YHP7-F1
#
_cell.length_a   1.000
_cell.length_b   1.000
_cell.length_c   1.000
_cell.angle_alpha   90.00
_cell.angle_beta   90.00
_cell.angle_gamma   90.00
#
_symmetry.space_group_name_H-M   'P 1'
#
loop_
_entity.id
_entity.type
_entity.pdbx_description
1 polymer ?
#
loop_
_entity_poly.entity_id
_entity_poly.type
_entity_poly.pdbx_seq_one_letter_code
_entity_poly.pdbx_strand_id
1 'polypeptide(L)'
;MGLSPVHFFSHGSTMMLGEESTSADYWKKCGDEALSHNIKGVIMMGAHWDARGDKIMVSANPKPNKSPVAYVHPSKYVDYELVPDLPTADKVLDLLLKAGFNAEKDATFDWIHDTYLILIRMFPNGCPPTTIVSMNAYYDPHYHMKVGSSLRSLRKEGYLIVGTGGAVHNLYRNVWWPMVKHRDNFAQVAPPESPLLDFRQAVEDVMTQNQGPALRRAMTRLMKHHYYREAHGTDDHFMAACFCAGAAGDWEDMEEQGGVLGAETWELQNMCNSQFTIGNWQGSRPVRASA
;
A
#
# COMPACT_ATOMS: atom_id res chain seq x y z
N MET A 1 -16.08 -18.87 -0.50
CA MET A 1 -15.95 -17.41 -0.74
C MET A 1 -14.71 -17.22 -1.57
N GLY A 2 -14.77 -16.35 -2.57
CA GLY A 2 -13.58 -16.04 -3.36
C GLY A 2 -12.53 -15.27 -2.58
N LEU A 3 -11.37 -15.09 -3.19
CA LEU A 3 -10.32 -14.26 -2.63
C LEU A 3 -10.73 -12.78 -2.69
N SER A 4 -10.49 -12.05 -1.62
CA SER A 4 -10.44 -10.58 -1.70
C SER A 4 -9.27 -10.15 -2.60
N PRO A 5 -9.38 -9.02 -3.32
CA PRO A 5 -8.24 -8.43 -4.00
C PRO A 5 -7.18 -7.93 -2.99
N VAL A 6 -5.99 -7.68 -3.51
CA VAL A 6 -4.92 -6.98 -2.78
C VAL A 6 -4.69 -5.64 -3.45
N HIS A 7 -4.60 -4.59 -2.65
CA HIS A 7 -4.31 -3.25 -3.13
C HIS A 7 -2.87 -2.86 -2.80
N PHE A 8 -2.15 -2.33 -3.80
CA PHE A 8 -0.93 -1.58 -3.57
C PHE A 8 -1.21 -0.13 -3.93
N PHE A 9 -1.19 0.74 -2.92
CA PHE A 9 -1.48 2.15 -3.07
C PHE A 9 -0.23 2.99 -2.82
N SER A 10 0.13 3.78 -3.82
CA SER A 10 1.14 4.81 -3.63
C SER A 10 0.49 5.99 -2.89
N HIS A 11 0.82 6.19 -1.61
CA HIS A 11 0.06 7.13 -0.77
C HIS A 11 0.42 8.60 -1.02
N GLY A 12 1.56 8.87 -1.66
CA GLY A 12 1.98 10.20 -2.08
C GLY A 12 2.41 11.10 -0.93
N SER A 13 2.29 12.42 -1.11
CA SER A 13 2.56 13.35 -0.02
C SER A 13 1.40 13.37 0.97
N THR A 14 1.64 13.93 2.15
CA THR A 14 0.59 14.17 3.14
C THR A 14 -0.60 14.98 2.58
N MET A 15 -0.37 15.85 1.59
CA MET A 15 -1.41 16.65 0.95
C MET A 15 -2.51 15.79 0.29
N MET A 16 -2.20 14.56 -0.13
CA MET A 16 -3.17 13.65 -0.74
C MET A 16 -4.38 13.32 0.16
N LEU A 17 -4.28 13.59 1.46
CA LEU A 17 -5.41 13.52 2.38
C LEU A 17 -6.48 14.57 2.05
N GLY A 18 -6.06 15.80 1.72
CA GLY A 18 -6.94 16.93 1.48
C GLY A 18 -7.31 17.14 0.03
N GLU A 19 -6.41 16.76 -0.87
CA GLU A 19 -6.50 17.04 -2.30
C GLU A 19 -7.47 16.13 -3.06
N GLU A 20 -8.11 16.68 -4.08
CA GLU A 20 -8.90 15.90 -5.03
C GLU A 20 -7.99 15.37 -6.13
N SER A 21 -8.07 14.07 -6.42
CA SER A 21 -7.23 13.41 -7.40
C SER A 21 -7.86 12.10 -7.87
N THR A 22 -7.45 11.64 -9.05
CA THR A 22 -7.84 10.33 -9.57
C THR A 22 -7.42 9.18 -8.64
N SER A 23 -6.26 9.31 -7.98
CA SER A 23 -5.83 8.38 -6.94
C SER A 23 -6.82 8.31 -5.78
N ALA A 24 -7.26 9.47 -5.29
CA ALA A 24 -8.19 9.55 -4.17
C ALA A 24 -9.60 9.04 -4.52
N ASP A 25 -10.09 9.33 -5.73
CA ASP A 25 -11.33 8.76 -6.26
C ASP A 25 -11.24 7.24 -6.36
N TYR A 26 -10.09 6.71 -6.79
CA TYR A 26 -9.86 5.28 -6.89
C TYR A 26 -9.81 4.59 -5.53
N TRP A 27 -9.17 5.21 -4.52
CA TRP A 27 -9.21 4.70 -3.14
C TRP A 27 -10.64 4.59 -2.63
N LYS A 28 -11.43 5.65 -2.78
CA LYS A 28 -12.85 5.64 -2.39
C LYS A 28 -13.62 4.54 -3.11
N LYS A 29 -13.43 4.40 -4.43
CA LYS A 29 -14.07 3.33 -5.22
C LYS A 29 -13.74 1.94 -4.68
N CYS A 30 -12.47 1.67 -4.38
CA CYS A 30 -12.04 0.39 -3.80
C CYS A 30 -12.65 0.15 -2.41
N GLY A 31 -12.81 1.21 -1.62
CA GLY A 31 -13.44 1.14 -0.30
C GLY A 31 -14.94 0.86 -0.38
N ASP A 32 -15.66 1.55 -1.26
CA ASP A 32 -17.08 1.31 -1.53
C ASP A 32 -17.31 -0.15 -1.99
N GLU A 33 -16.44 -0.65 -2.88
CA GLU A 33 -16.47 -2.04 -3.35
C GLU A 33 -16.21 -3.02 -2.20
N ALA A 34 -15.18 -2.80 -1.39
CA ALA A 34 -14.86 -3.62 -0.24
C ALA A 34 -16.02 -3.69 0.77
N LEU A 35 -16.68 -2.57 1.06
CA LEU A 35 -17.86 -2.53 1.94
C LEU A 35 -19.04 -3.30 1.34
N SER A 36 -19.28 -3.19 0.03
CA SER A 36 -20.33 -3.95 -0.65
C SER A 36 -20.13 -5.48 -0.57
N HIS A 37 -18.87 -5.91 -0.41
CA HIS A 37 -18.48 -7.30 -0.24
C HIS A 37 -18.38 -7.74 1.23
N ASN A 38 -18.79 -6.90 2.19
CA ASN A 38 -18.81 -7.20 3.63
C ASN A 38 -17.45 -7.66 4.18
N ILE A 39 -16.39 -6.90 3.91
CA ILE A 39 -15.08 -7.18 4.49
C ILE A 39 -15.15 -7.26 6.02
N LYS A 40 -14.40 -8.20 6.61
CA LYS A 40 -14.29 -8.33 8.07
C LYS A 40 -13.40 -7.24 8.68
N GLY A 41 -12.44 -6.76 7.90
CA GLY A 41 -11.45 -5.78 8.32
C GLY A 41 -10.34 -5.62 7.28
N VAL A 42 -9.36 -4.78 7.61
CA VAL A 42 -8.23 -4.43 6.75
C VAL A 42 -6.92 -4.84 7.43
N ILE A 43 -6.02 -5.46 6.67
CA ILE A 43 -4.63 -5.72 7.06
C ILE A 43 -3.74 -4.80 6.24
N MET A 44 -2.98 -3.94 6.89
CA MET A 44 -2.16 -2.92 6.23
C MET A 44 -0.67 -3.07 6.51
N MET A 45 0.16 -2.80 5.51
CA MET A 45 1.58 -2.50 5.69
C MET A 45 1.87 -1.13 5.07
N GLY A 46 2.31 -0.19 5.89
CA GLY A 46 2.71 1.16 5.46
C GLY A 46 4.24 1.31 5.39
N ALA A 47 4.70 2.37 4.71
CA ALA A 47 6.11 2.67 4.51
C ALA A 47 6.81 3.43 5.66
N HIS A 48 6.09 3.91 6.68
CA HIS A 48 6.69 4.77 7.73
C HIS A 48 6.87 4.08 9.08
N TRP A 49 6.58 2.78 9.18
CA TRP A 49 6.84 2.00 10.40
C TRP A 49 7.72 0.79 10.13
N ASP A 50 9.01 0.92 10.42
CA ASP A 50 9.99 -0.15 10.32
C ASP A 50 10.47 -0.63 11.69
N ALA A 51 10.45 -1.96 11.87
CA ALA A 51 10.96 -2.61 13.07
C ALA A 51 12.47 -2.79 12.97
N ARG A 52 13.18 -2.44 14.05
CA ARG A 52 14.65 -2.54 14.11
C ARG A 52 15.12 -3.98 14.31
N GLY A 53 16.33 -4.27 13.78
CA GLY A 53 16.91 -5.61 13.81
C GLY A 53 16.16 -6.56 12.87
N ASP A 54 16.24 -7.86 13.11
CA ASP A 54 15.46 -8.88 12.40
C ASP A 54 14.09 -9.06 13.06
N LYS A 55 13.26 -8.00 13.10
CA LYS A 55 11.91 -8.05 13.68
C LYS A 55 10.83 -7.71 12.65
N ILE A 56 9.62 -8.18 12.90
CA ILE A 56 8.37 -7.70 12.30
C ILE A 56 7.37 -7.46 13.44
N MET A 57 6.64 -6.35 13.40
CA MET A 57 5.75 -5.95 14.48
C MET A 57 4.30 -5.95 14.00
N VAL A 58 3.37 -6.22 14.90
CA VAL A 58 1.93 -6.08 14.67
C VAL A 58 1.37 -5.03 15.64
N SER A 59 0.64 -4.04 15.12
CA SER A 59 0.08 -2.97 15.95
C SER A 59 -0.98 -3.53 16.91
N ALA A 60 -0.85 -3.23 18.19
CA ALA A 60 -1.74 -3.73 19.24
C ALA A 60 -2.13 -2.65 20.28
N ASN A 61 -1.93 -1.37 19.95
CA ASN A 61 -2.43 -0.27 20.76
C ASN A 61 -3.97 -0.23 20.65
N PRO A 62 -4.74 -0.33 21.75
CA PRO A 62 -6.21 -0.29 21.73
C PRO A 62 -6.77 1.10 21.37
N LYS A 63 -5.97 2.17 21.53
CA LYS A 63 -6.39 3.55 21.28
C LYS A 63 -5.21 4.38 20.73
N PRO A 64 -4.75 4.08 19.50
CA PRO A 64 -3.65 4.80 18.89
C PRO A 64 -4.05 6.24 18.58
N ASN A 65 -3.12 7.15 18.78
CA ASN A 65 -3.22 8.49 18.22
C ASN A 65 -2.87 8.46 16.73
N LYS A 66 -3.12 9.58 16.07
CA LYS A 66 -2.65 9.84 14.71
C LYS A 66 -1.40 10.72 14.78
N SER A 67 -0.31 10.28 14.16
CA SER A 67 0.88 11.12 13.99
C SER A 67 0.52 12.41 13.24
N PRO A 68 1.09 13.58 13.58
CA PRO A 68 0.77 14.85 12.90
C PRO A 68 1.05 14.83 11.39
N VAL A 69 0.19 15.51 10.62
CA VAL A 69 0.31 15.63 9.17
C VAL A 69 0.84 17.01 8.79
N ALA A 70 1.98 17.07 8.12
CA ALA A 70 2.49 18.34 7.61
C ALA A 70 1.57 18.89 6.50
N TYR A 71 1.30 20.19 6.55
CA TYR A 71 0.57 20.95 5.53
C TYR A 71 -0.91 20.58 5.30
N VAL A 72 -1.49 19.71 6.12
CA VAL A 72 -2.91 19.39 6.09
C VAL A 72 -3.61 19.96 7.32
N HIS A 73 -4.77 20.57 7.13
CA HIS A 73 -5.55 21.10 8.24
C HIS A 73 -6.06 19.96 9.14
N PRO A 74 -5.91 20.04 10.48
CA PRO A 74 -6.28 18.95 11.40
C PRO A 74 -7.73 18.47 11.28
N SER A 75 -8.66 19.35 10.90
CA SER A 75 -10.07 18.99 10.69
C SER A 75 -10.29 17.91 9.61
N LYS A 76 -9.28 17.60 8.79
CA LYS A 76 -9.34 16.53 7.78
C LYS A 76 -9.16 15.13 8.38
N TYR A 77 -8.59 15.00 9.57
CA TYR A 77 -8.25 13.68 10.14
C TYR A 77 -8.46 13.55 11.66
N VAL A 78 -8.56 14.64 12.41
CA VAL A 78 -8.67 14.59 13.87
C VAL A 78 -9.91 13.81 14.29
N ASP A 79 -11.06 14.12 13.71
CA ASP A 79 -12.37 13.54 14.10
C ASP A 79 -12.62 12.13 13.54
N TYR A 80 -11.73 11.61 12.69
CA TYR A 80 -11.86 10.27 12.13
C TYR A 80 -11.49 9.20 13.16
N GLU A 81 -12.45 8.43 13.67
CA GLU A 81 -12.15 7.40 14.69
C GLU A 81 -11.36 6.23 14.10
N LEU A 82 -10.21 5.90 14.69
CA LEU A 82 -9.43 4.71 14.32
C LEU A 82 -9.99 3.50 15.05
N VAL A 83 -10.08 2.37 14.35
CA VAL A 83 -10.61 1.11 14.91
C VAL A 83 -9.54 0.01 14.83
N PRO A 84 -8.65 -0.11 15.83
CA PRO A 84 -7.67 -1.20 15.91
C PRO A 84 -8.36 -2.55 16.12
N ASP A 85 -8.04 -3.54 15.29
CA ASP A 85 -8.54 -4.91 15.41
C ASP A 85 -7.54 -5.79 16.20
N LEU A 86 -7.67 -5.77 17.52
CA LEU A 86 -6.79 -6.52 18.43
C LEU A 86 -6.93 -8.05 18.29
N PRO A 87 -8.14 -8.64 18.16
CA PRO A 87 -8.28 -10.06 17.88
C PRO A 87 -7.59 -10.49 16.58
N THR A 88 -7.68 -9.68 15.52
CA THR A 88 -6.97 -9.96 14.27
C THR A 88 -5.46 -9.74 14.42
N ALA A 89 -5.01 -8.81 15.26
CA ALA A 89 -3.59 -8.63 15.57
C ALA A 89 -2.97 -9.90 16.18
N ASP A 90 -3.66 -10.58 17.10
CA ASP A 90 -3.21 -11.86 17.66
C ASP A 90 -3.10 -12.93 16.58
N LYS A 91 -4.08 -12.98 15.68
CA LYS A 91 -4.07 -13.92 14.56
C LYS A 91 -2.95 -13.67 13.56
N VAL A 92 -2.70 -12.40 13.22
CA VAL A 92 -1.60 -12.00 12.35
C VAL A 92 -0.27 -12.39 12.98
N LEU A 93 -0.09 -12.12 14.28
CA LEU A 93 1.10 -12.54 15.02
C LEU A 93 1.30 -14.07 14.92
N ASP A 94 0.26 -14.85 15.19
CA ASP A 94 0.32 -16.32 15.12
C ASP A 94 0.74 -16.83 13.74
N LEU A 95 0.24 -16.22 12.66
CA LEU A 95 0.61 -16.57 11.29
C LEU A 95 2.09 -16.25 11.01
N LEU A 96 2.58 -15.10 11.48
CA LEU A 96 3.97 -14.71 11.31
C LEU A 96 4.91 -15.62 12.10
N LEU A 97 4.59 -15.93 13.37
CA LEU A 97 5.36 -16.85 14.20
C LEU A 97 5.42 -18.25 13.58
N LYS A 98 4.30 -18.78 13.07
CA LYS A 98 4.25 -20.07 12.37
C LYS A 98 5.07 -20.09 11.08
N ALA A 99 5.18 -18.94 10.40
CA ALA A 99 6.05 -18.78 9.23
C ALA A 99 7.54 -18.61 9.60
N GLY A 100 7.88 -18.62 10.89
CA GLY A 100 9.24 -18.53 11.40
C GLY A 100 9.81 -17.12 11.47
N PHE A 101 8.95 -16.10 11.53
CA PHE A 101 9.39 -14.72 11.78
C PHE A 101 9.65 -14.49 13.26
N ASN A 102 10.63 -13.65 13.56
CA ASN A 102 10.76 -13.01 14.87
C ASN A 102 9.74 -11.88 14.96
N ALA A 103 8.51 -12.23 15.35
CA ALA A 103 7.37 -11.35 15.38
C ALA A 103 6.92 -11.02 16.81
N GLU A 104 6.54 -9.77 17.07
CA GLU A 104 5.97 -9.35 18.35
C GLU A 104 4.87 -8.29 18.14
N LYS A 105 4.08 -8.01 19.18
CA LYS A 105 3.09 -6.93 19.16
C LYS A 105 3.67 -5.64 19.71
N ASP A 106 3.28 -4.51 19.13
CA ASP A 106 3.54 -3.18 19.69
C ASP A 106 2.25 -2.61 20.29
N ALA A 107 2.17 -2.57 21.62
CA ALA A 107 1.02 -2.05 22.35
C ALA A 107 0.98 -0.50 22.43
N THR A 108 1.98 0.18 21.86
CA THR A 108 2.17 1.63 21.97
C THR A 108 2.17 2.36 20.64
N PHE A 109 2.27 1.64 19.52
CA PHE A 109 2.35 2.23 18.19
C PHE A 109 1.14 3.11 17.86
N ASP A 110 1.42 4.37 17.52
CA ASP A 110 0.46 5.34 16.99
C ASP A 110 0.46 5.29 15.46
N TRP A 111 -0.70 5.45 14.84
CA TRP A 111 -0.82 5.27 13.39
C TRP A 111 -0.20 6.45 12.65
N ILE A 112 0.51 6.15 11.56
CA ILE A 112 1.21 7.12 10.72
C ILE A 112 0.39 7.40 9.46
N HIS A 113 0.64 8.54 8.82
CA HIS A 113 -0.16 9.09 7.74
C HIS A 113 -0.29 8.16 6.53
N ASP A 114 0.73 7.37 6.20
CA ASP A 114 0.66 6.35 5.15
C ASP A 114 -0.50 5.36 5.30
N THR A 115 -0.95 5.09 6.53
CA THR A 115 -2.06 4.16 6.80
C THR A 115 -3.39 4.90 6.94
N TYR A 116 -3.51 5.83 7.90
CA TYR A 116 -4.80 6.47 8.15
C TYR A 116 -5.23 7.43 7.03
N LEU A 117 -4.33 7.97 6.21
CA LEU A 117 -4.70 8.78 5.04
C LEU A 117 -5.51 7.93 4.06
N ILE A 118 -5.00 6.75 3.74
CA ILE A 118 -5.68 5.79 2.87
C ILE A 118 -7.01 5.39 3.49
N LEU A 119 -7.06 5.06 4.78
CA LEU A 119 -8.32 4.70 5.46
C LEU A 119 -9.37 5.81 5.40
N ILE A 120 -8.98 7.07 5.64
CA ILE A 120 -9.89 8.21 5.57
C ILE A 120 -10.46 8.37 4.16
N ARG A 121 -9.60 8.32 3.12
CA ARG A 121 -10.05 8.50 1.73
C ARG A 121 -10.84 7.29 1.20
N MET A 122 -10.46 6.09 1.61
CA MET A 122 -11.09 4.83 1.22
C MET A 122 -12.42 4.62 1.92
N PHE A 123 -12.52 4.95 3.21
CA PHE A 123 -13.69 4.73 4.06
C PHE A 123 -14.08 6.02 4.80
N PRO A 124 -14.58 7.04 4.09
CA PRO A 124 -14.84 8.37 4.68
C PRO A 124 -15.92 8.36 5.78
N ASN A 125 -16.78 7.35 5.80
CA ASN A 125 -17.89 7.25 6.76
C ASN A 125 -17.55 6.46 8.04
N GLY A 126 -16.34 5.89 8.14
CA GLY A 126 -15.91 5.16 9.33
C GLY A 126 -14.83 4.13 9.02
N CYS A 127 -13.89 3.98 9.95
CA CYS A 127 -12.78 3.05 9.82
C CYS A 127 -13.25 1.60 10.04
N PRO A 128 -13.04 0.68 9.09
CA PRO A 128 -13.21 -0.74 9.35
C PRO A 128 -12.20 -1.23 10.41
N PRO A 129 -12.48 -2.36 11.10
CA PRO A 129 -11.48 -3.00 11.95
C PRO A 129 -10.17 -3.19 11.20
N THR A 130 -9.07 -2.63 11.71
CA THR A 130 -7.81 -2.56 10.98
C THR A 130 -6.63 -3.04 11.84
N THR A 131 -5.77 -3.86 11.25
CA THR A 131 -4.49 -4.30 11.83
C THR A 131 -3.34 -3.81 10.95
N ILE A 132 -2.36 -3.13 11.54
CA ILE A 132 -1.15 -2.68 10.84
C ILE A 132 -0.01 -3.64 11.16
N VAL A 133 0.76 -3.99 10.14
CA VAL A 133 2.01 -4.75 10.22
C VAL A 133 3.14 -3.82 9.82
N SER A 134 4.20 -3.80 10.63
CA SER A 134 5.39 -2.99 10.31
C SER A 134 6.13 -3.54 9.09
N MET A 135 7.12 -2.82 8.63
CA MET A 135 8.21 -3.35 7.83
C MET A 135 9.34 -3.86 8.73
N ASN A 136 10.37 -4.43 8.11
CA ASN A 136 11.67 -4.68 8.71
C ASN A 136 12.70 -3.66 8.18
N ALA A 137 13.49 -3.08 9.08
CA ALA A 137 14.44 -2.00 8.77
C ALA A 137 15.62 -2.41 7.86
N TYR A 138 15.79 -3.70 7.54
CA TYR A 138 16.76 -4.15 6.52
C TYR A 138 16.20 -4.08 5.10
N TYR A 139 14.89 -3.85 4.93
CA TYR A 139 14.25 -3.68 3.63
C TYR A 139 14.56 -4.81 2.63
N ASP A 140 14.71 -6.04 3.14
CA ASP A 140 14.89 -7.21 2.28
C ASP A 140 13.57 -7.50 1.52
N PRO A 141 13.57 -7.49 0.18
CA PRO A 141 12.33 -7.68 -0.58
C PRO A 141 11.73 -9.08 -0.42
N HIS A 142 12.57 -10.11 -0.24
CA HIS A 142 12.12 -11.47 -0.04
C HIS A 142 11.53 -11.67 1.36
N TYR A 143 12.04 -10.96 2.37
CA TYR A 143 11.46 -10.92 3.71
C TYR A 143 10.03 -10.38 3.67
N HIS A 144 9.82 -9.18 3.10
CA HIS A 144 8.50 -8.54 3.02
C HIS A 144 7.53 -9.33 2.14
N MET A 145 8.04 -9.95 1.07
CA MET A 145 7.27 -10.89 0.26
C MET A 145 6.81 -12.11 1.04
N LYS A 146 7.67 -12.69 1.88
CA LYS A 146 7.32 -13.81 2.75
C LYS A 146 6.28 -13.38 3.80
N VAL A 147 6.35 -12.15 4.32
CA VAL A 147 5.32 -11.59 5.23
C VAL A 147 3.96 -11.59 4.53
N GLY A 148 3.86 -11.01 3.33
CA GLY A 148 2.61 -11.00 2.56
C GLY A 148 2.09 -12.40 2.23
N SER A 149 2.98 -13.31 1.83
CA SER A 149 2.62 -14.70 1.56
C SER A 149 2.07 -15.43 2.81
N SER A 150 2.57 -15.09 4.00
CA SER A 150 2.17 -15.73 5.26
C SER A 150 0.80 -15.25 5.73
N LEU A 151 0.41 -14.02 5.35
CA LEU A 151 -0.90 -13.43 5.70
C LEU A 151 -1.97 -13.65 4.62
N ARG A 152 -1.60 -14.24 3.48
CA ARG A 152 -2.48 -14.46 2.33
C ARG A 152 -3.79 -15.19 2.69
N SER A 153 -3.74 -16.14 3.64
CA SER A 153 -4.93 -16.92 4.04
C SER A 153 -6.07 -16.01 4.51
N LEU A 154 -5.78 -14.84 5.08
CA LEU A 154 -6.77 -13.87 5.53
C LEU A 154 -7.65 -13.33 4.38
N ARG A 155 -7.15 -13.35 3.13
CA ARG A 155 -7.96 -13.02 1.94
C ARG A 155 -9.14 -13.96 1.77
N LYS A 156 -8.94 -15.26 1.99
CA LYS A 156 -9.99 -16.29 1.94
C LYS A 156 -11.02 -16.12 3.06
N GLU A 157 -10.63 -15.43 4.11
CA GLU A 157 -11.46 -15.19 5.29
C GLU A 157 -12.25 -13.89 5.22
N GLY A 158 -12.12 -13.12 4.13
CA GLY A 158 -12.84 -11.86 3.91
C GLY A 158 -12.13 -10.63 4.45
N TYR A 159 -10.83 -10.70 4.73
CA TYR A 159 -10.02 -9.51 5.03
C TYR A 159 -9.49 -8.88 3.75
N LEU A 160 -9.44 -7.55 3.72
CA LEU A 160 -8.79 -6.80 2.67
C LEU A 160 -7.31 -6.59 3.03
N ILE A 161 -6.40 -6.86 2.09
CA ILE A 161 -4.97 -6.59 2.29
C ILE A 161 -4.58 -5.35 1.48
N VAL A 162 -3.96 -4.38 2.14
CA VAL A 162 -3.52 -3.12 1.54
C VAL A 162 -2.06 -2.84 1.89
N GLY A 163 -1.20 -2.71 0.89
CA GLY A 163 0.14 -2.14 1.06
C GLY A 163 0.11 -0.68 0.66
N THR A 164 0.69 0.20 1.49
CA THR A 164 0.80 1.63 1.19
C THR A 164 2.27 2.04 1.13
N GLY A 165 2.68 2.64 0.01
CA GLY A 165 4.08 2.97 -0.25
C GLY A 165 4.21 3.97 -1.40
N GLY A 166 5.11 3.70 -2.34
CA GLY A 166 5.27 4.51 -3.55
C GLY A 166 5.80 3.71 -4.73
N ALA A 167 5.22 3.90 -5.92
CA ALA A 167 5.75 3.35 -7.16
C ALA A 167 7.06 4.05 -7.55
N VAL A 168 7.09 5.39 -7.49
CA VAL A 168 8.29 6.23 -7.59
C VAL A 168 8.29 7.17 -6.40
N HIS A 169 9.31 7.06 -5.55
CA HIS A 169 9.41 7.86 -4.33
C HIS A 169 10.88 8.19 -3.99
N ASN A 170 11.38 9.28 -4.55
CA ASN A 170 12.68 9.83 -4.21
C ASN A 170 12.57 11.32 -3.85
N LEU A 171 12.43 11.59 -2.56
CA LEU A 171 12.27 12.95 -2.04
C LEU A 171 13.45 13.88 -2.38
N TYR A 172 14.65 13.32 -2.60
CA TYR A 172 15.84 14.08 -2.98
C TYR A 172 15.79 14.61 -4.43
N ARG A 173 14.93 14.05 -5.28
CA ARG A 173 14.75 14.47 -6.68
C ARG A 173 13.50 15.33 -6.90
N ASN A 174 12.67 15.54 -5.88
CA ASN A 174 11.42 16.30 -6.01
C ASN A 174 11.64 17.81 -6.11
N VAL A 175 10.69 18.50 -6.76
CA VAL A 175 10.64 19.96 -6.83
C VAL A 175 9.62 20.48 -5.81
N TRP A 176 10.13 21.00 -4.70
CA TRP A 176 9.33 21.32 -3.52
C TRP A 176 8.72 22.73 -3.51
N TRP A 177 9.30 23.67 -4.27
CA TRP A 177 8.94 25.08 -4.15
C TRP A 177 7.44 25.37 -4.42
N PRO A 178 6.74 24.71 -5.38
CA PRO A 178 5.32 24.97 -5.59
C PRO A 178 4.48 24.60 -4.37
N MET A 179 4.76 23.44 -3.77
CA MET A 179 4.09 22.98 -2.55
C MET A 179 4.37 23.93 -1.37
N VAL A 180 5.63 24.34 -1.18
CA VAL A 180 6.02 25.20 -0.06
C VAL A 180 5.41 26.61 -0.20
N LYS A 181 5.41 27.18 -1.40
CA LYS A 181 4.99 28.56 -1.65
C LYS A 181 3.49 28.71 -1.92
N HIS A 182 2.87 27.73 -2.58
CA HIS A 182 1.50 27.81 -3.08
C HIS A 182 0.57 26.74 -2.53
N ARG A 183 1.08 25.79 -1.71
CA ARG A 183 0.30 24.62 -1.28
C ARG A 183 -0.20 23.76 -2.45
N ASP A 184 0.54 23.79 -3.55
CA ASP A 184 0.23 23.02 -4.75
C ASP A 184 1.25 21.89 -4.92
N ASN A 185 0.86 20.69 -4.50
CA ASN A 185 1.62 19.45 -4.65
C ASN A 185 1.52 18.85 -6.06
N PHE A 186 0.54 19.27 -6.88
CA PHE A 186 0.35 18.75 -8.25
C PHE A 186 1.01 19.62 -9.31
N ALA A 187 1.48 20.81 -8.97
CA ALA A 187 2.23 21.68 -9.86
C ALA A 187 3.45 20.95 -10.46
N GLN A 188 3.44 20.84 -11.79
CA GLN A 188 4.55 20.31 -12.58
C GLN A 188 5.18 21.46 -13.37
N VAL A 189 6.29 21.97 -12.85
CA VAL A 189 7.02 23.07 -13.51
C VAL A 189 7.78 22.60 -14.75
N ALA A 190 7.99 21.29 -14.85
CA ALA A 190 8.53 20.55 -15.98
C ALA A 190 7.90 19.14 -15.96
N PRO A 191 7.93 18.38 -17.07
CA PRO A 191 7.55 16.97 -17.03
C PRO A 191 8.44 16.18 -16.06
N PRO A 192 7.96 15.04 -15.52
CA PRO A 192 8.79 14.14 -14.73
C PRO A 192 10.02 13.69 -15.50
N GLU A 193 11.11 13.43 -14.78
CA GLU A 193 12.37 13.02 -15.39
C GLU A 193 12.26 11.65 -16.08
N SER A 194 12.92 11.49 -17.24
CA SER A 194 12.85 10.25 -18.04
C SER A 194 13.19 8.97 -17.26
N PRO A 195 14.24 8.92 -16.40
CA PRO A 195 14.50 7.74 -15.57
C PRO A 195 13.33 7.32 -14.68
N LEU A 196 12.54 8.28 -14.20
CA LEU A 196 11.41 8.06 -13.31
C LEU A 196 10.18 7.56 -14.08
N LEU A 197 9.95 8.11 -15.28
CA LEU A 197 8.95 7.60 -16.21
C LEU A 197 9.24 6.15 -16.61
N ASP A 198 10.50 5.83 -16.90
CA ASP A 198 10.93 4.48 -17.26
C ASP A 198 10.76 3.50 -16.10
N PHE A 199 11.18 3.88 -14.89
CA PHE A 199 10.99 3.03 -13.71
C PHE A 199 9.49 2.84 -13.40
N ARG A 200 8.69 3.91 -13.50
CA ARG A 200 7.23 3.84 -13.38
C ARG A 200 6.63 2.84 -14.38
N GLN A 201 7.08 2.85 -15.63
CA GLN A 201 6.62 1.89 -16.64
C GLN A 201 7.00 0.46 -16.25
N ALA A 202 8.22 0.24 -15.76
CA ALA A 202 8.64 -1.07 -15.27
C ALA A 202 7.77 -1.56 -14.10
N VAL A 203 7.34 -0.67 -13.19
CA VAL A 203 6.41 -1.02 -12.11
C VAL A 203 5.03 -1.43 -12.66
N GLU A 204 4.47 -0.67 -13.60
CA GLU A 204 3.20 -1.04 -14.25
C GLU A 204 3.32 -2.39 -14.97
N ASP A 205 4.37 -2.60 -15.77
CA ASP A 205 4.57 -3.85 -16.51
C ASP A 205 4.69 -5.05 -15.56
N VAL A 206 5.41 -4.88 -14.44
CA VAL A 206 5.51 -5.91 -13.42
C VAL A 206 4.15 -6.25 -12.82
N MET A 207 3.35 -5.24 -12.48
CA MET A 207 2.04 -5.46 -11.87
C MET A 207 1.01 -6.04 -12.85
N THR A 208 1.00 -5.55 -14.09
CA THR A 208 -0.06 -5.85 -15.07
C THR A 208 0.23 -7.06 -15.95
N GLN A 209 1.51 -7.38 -16.18
CA GLN A 209 1.93 -8.46 -17.07
C GLN A 209 2.41 -9.71 -16.33
N ASN A 210 2.28 -9.77 -15.00
CA ASN A 210 2.66 -10.93 -14.21
C ASN A 210 1.52 -11.36 -13.26
N GLN A 211 1.44 -12.66 -13.03
CA GLN A 211 0.46 -13.29 -12.14
C GLN A 211 1.12 -14.42 -11.35
N GLY A 212 0.49 -14.79 -10.24
CA GLY A 212 0.98 -15.84 -9.36
C GLY A 212 2.47 -15.72 -9.02
N PRO A 213 3.25 -16.81 -9.01
CA PRO A 213 4.65 -16.76 -8.63
C PRO A 213 5.55 -15.91 -9.55
N ALA A 214 5.11 -15.61 -10.78
CA ALA A 214 5.84 -14.70 -11.66
C ALA A 214 5.84 -13.27 -11.12
N LEU A 215 4.72 -12.82 -10.54
CA LEU A 215 4.61 -11.50 -9.91
C LEU A 215 5.62 -11.34 -8.77
N ARG A 216 5.75 -12.36 -7.91
CA ARG A 216 6.76 -12.41 -6.82
C ARG A 216 8.19 -12.20 -7.35
N ARG A 217 8.57 -12.96 -8.38
CA ARG A 217 9.90 -12.85 -8.98
C ARG A 217 10.12 -11.50 -9.67
N ALA A 218 9.12 -11.00 -10.37
CA ALA A 218 9.20 -9.75 -11.12
C ALA A 218 9.32 -8.54 -10.18
N MET A 219 8.52 -8.50 -9.10
CA MET A 219 8.52 -7.43 -8.11
C MET A 219 9.87 -7.31 -7.39
N THR A 220 10.40 -8.42 -6.88
CA THR A 220 11.74 -8.40 -6.23
C THR A 220 12.86 -8.01 -7.18
N ARG A 221 12.73 -8.29 -8.48
CA ARG A 221 13.72 -7.93 -9.49
C ARG A 221 13.75 -6.42 -9.79
N LEU A 222 12.69 -5.67 -9.52
CA LEU A 222 12.67 -4.21 -9.75
C LEU A 222 13.74 -3.47 -8.94
N MET A 223 14.14 -3.99 -7.77
CA MET A 223 15.25 -3.42 -7.00
C MET A 223 16.61 -3.51 -7.71
N LYS A 224 16.72 -4.34 -8.76
CA LYS A 224 17.90 -4.46 -9.63
C LYS A 224 17.78 -3.62 -10.90
N HIS A 225 16.66 -2.91 -11.10
CA HIS A 225 16.49 -2.00 -12.22
C HIS A 225 17.54 -0.88 -12.13
N HIS A 226 18.16 -0.52 -13.24
CA HIS A 226 19.22 0.48 -13.27
C HIS A 226 18.78 1.86 -12.74
N TYR A 227 17.50 2.22 -12.90
CA TYR A 227 16.90 3.43 -12.32
C TYR A 227 16.27 3.26 -10.93
N TYR A 228 16.41 2.10 -10.28
CA TYR A 228 15.78 1.88 -8.98
C TYR A 228 16.21 2.93 -7.95
N ARG A 229 17.50 3.27 -7.86
CA ARG A 229 18.00 4.30 -6.92
C ARG A 229 17.65 5.74 -7.33
N GLU A 230 17.33 5.96 -8.60
CA GLU A 230 16.77 7.23 -9.04
C GLU A 230 15.31 7.36 -8.59
N ALA A 231 14.54 6.28 -8.72
CA ALA A 231 13.14 6.23 -8.29
C ALA A 231 12.95 6.11 -6.78
N HIS A 232 13.89 5.50 -6.06
CA HIS A 232 13.82 5.20 -4.63
C HIS A 232 15.15 5.54 -3.96
N GLY A 233 15.19 6.70 -3.30
CA GLY A 233 16.36 7.15 -2.54
C GLY A 233 16.65 6.25 -1.32
N THR A 234 15.59 5.66 -0.77
CA THR A 234 15.58 4.67 0.32
C THR A 234 14.54 3.59 -0.02
N ASP A 235 14.64 2.42 0.60
CA ASP A 235 13.90 1.21 0.19
C ASP A 235 12.51 1.06 0.82
N ASP A 236 12.22 1.87 1.84
CA ASP A 236 11.02 1.82 2.67
C ASP A 236 9.71 1.89 1.86
N HIS A 237 9.58 2.86 0.94
CA HIS A 237 8.35 3.02 0.15
C HIS A 237 8.11 1.89 -0.85
N PHE A 238 9.10 1.05 -1.13
CA PHE A 238 8.96 -0.06 -2.07
C PHE A 238 8.56 -1.37 -1.39
N MET A 239 8.78 -1.52 -0.08
CA MET A 239 8.53 -2.80 0.61
C MET A 239 7.05 -3.21 0.64
N ALA A 240 6.14 -2.23 0.71
CA ALA A 240 4.71 -2.48 0.60
C ALA A 240 4.32 -3.17 -0.72
N ALA A 241 5.02 -2.87 -1.84
CA ALA A 241 4.80 -3.54 -3.11
C ALA A 241 5.24 -5.02 -3.05
N CYS A 242 6.36 -5.31 -2.39
CA CYS A 242 6.83 -6.68 -2.16
C CYS A 242 5.86 -7.47 -1.28
N PHE A 243 5.32 -6.84 -0.23
CA PHE A 243 4.27 -7.39 0.62
C PHE A 243 3.01 -7.75 -0.18
N CYS A 244 2.50 -6.83 -1.00
CA CYS A 244 1.35 -7.08 -1.86
C CYS A 244 1.59 -8.22 -2.86
N ALA A 245 2.76 -8.25 -3.51
CA ALA A 245 3.14 -9.35 -4.39
C ALA A 245 3.26 -10.70 -3.67
N GLY A 246 3.64 -10.70 -2.39
CA GLY A 246 3.58 -11.88 -1.53
C GLY A 246 2.15 -12.39 -1.33
N ALA A 247 1.24 -11.48 -0.97
CA ALA A 247 -0.15 -11.76 -0.66
C ALA A 247 -1.00 -12.18 -1.89
N ALA A 248 -0.60 -11.75 -3.10
CA ALA A 248 -1.32 -12.00 -4.35
C ALA A 248 -0.50 -12.73 -5.43
N GLY A 249 0.60 -13.37 -5.05
CA GLY A 249 1.50 -14.05 -5.99
C GLY A 249 1.60 -15.57 -5.79
N ASP A 250 0.55 -16.21 -5.29
CA ASP A 250 0.51 -17.65 -5.09
C ASP A 250 0.09 -18.41 -6.37
N TRP A 251 0.22 -19.73 -6.40
CA TRP A 251 -0.20 -20.53 -7.56
C TRP A 251 -1.70 -20.41 -7.82
N GLU A 252 -2.51 -20.26 -6.77
CA GLU A 252 -3.96 -20.00 -6.90
C GLU A 252 -4.27 -18.64 -7.57
N ASP A 253 -3.33 -17.68 -7.54
CA ASP A 253 -3.52 -16.37 -8.19
C ASP A 253 -3.23 -16.41 -9.71
N MET A 254 -2.89 -17.58 -10.28
CA MET A 254 -2.74 -17.76 -11.73
C MET A 254 -4.07 -17.76 -12.48
N GLU A 255 -5.18 -18.05 -11.78
CA GLU A 255 -6.53 -18.07 -12.36
C GLU A 255 -7.28 -16.76 -12.09
N GLU A 256 -6.68 -15.87 -11.28
CA GLU A 256 -7.23 -14.57 -10.93
C GLU A 256 -6.87 -13.50 -11.97
N GLN A 257 -7.60 -12.40 -11.97
CA GLN A 257 -7.19 -11.23 -12.72
C GLN A 257 -5.82 -10.72 -12.22
N GLY A 258 -4.89 -10.48 -13.14
CA GLY A 258 -3.62 -9.84 -12.83
C GLY A 258 -3.79 -8.41 -12.30
N GLY A 259 -2.68 -7.76 -11.98
CA GLY A 259 -2.73 -6.38 -11.52
C GLY A 259 -3.37 -5.46 -12.55
N VAL A 260 -4.19 -4.52 -12.09
CA VAL A 260 -4.74 -3.43 -12.89
C VAL A 260 -4.24 -2.12 -12.33
N LEU A 261 -3.73 -1.25 -13.20
CA LEU A 261 -3.51 0.15 -12.87
C LEU A 261 -4.86 0.87 -12.85
N GLY A 262 -5.32 1.22 -11.65
CA GLY A 262 -6.63 1.83 -11.45
C GLY A 262 -6.64 3.34 -11.58
N ALA A 263 -5.57 3.98 -11.11
CA ALA A 263 -5.36 5.41 -11.21
C ALA A 263 -3.86 5.74 -11.10
N GLU A 264 -3.49 6.92 -11.56
CA GLU A 264 -2.16 7.48 -11.40
C GLU A 264 -2.23 8.98 -11.20
N THR A 265 -1.37 9.50 -10.33
CA THR A 265 -1.21 10.94 -10.10
C THR A 265 0.26 11.25 -9.87
N TRP A 266 0.76 12.34 -10.44
CA TRP A 266 2.14 12.79 -10.24
C TRP A 266 2.15 14.02 -9.32
N GLU A 267 2.99 13.97 -8.30
CA GLU A 267 3.17 15.03 -7.31
C GLU A 267 4.63 15.49 -7.26
N LEU A 268 4.85 16.73 -6.81
CA LEU A 268 6.17 17.33 -6.58
C LEU A 268 7.11 17.15 -7.79
N GLN A 269 6.52 17.18 -8.99
CA GLN A 269 7.09 16.84 -10.30
C GLN A 269 7.50 15.37 -10.50
N ASN A 270 8.20 14.77 -9.55
CA ASN A 270 8.95 13.52 -9.78
C ASN A 270 8.41 12.32 -8.97
N MET A 271 7.41 12.52 -8.12
CA MET A 271 6.79 11.45 -7.34
C MET A 271 5.58 10.89 -8.09
N CYS A 272 5.57 9.59 -8.34
CA CYS A 272 4.46 8.94 -9.04
C CYS A 272 3.63 8.10 -8.08
N ASN A 273 2.34 8.41 -8.03
CA ASN A 273 1.34 7.71 -7.25
C ASN A 273 0.52 6.77 -8.12
N SER A 274 1.08 5.65 -8.51
CA SER A 274 0.36 4.59 -9.21
C SER A 274 -0.43 3.73 -8.22
N GLN A 275 -1.71 3.47 -8.53
CA GLN A 275 -2.64 2.72 -7.69
C GLN A 275 -2.99 1.39 -8.35
N PHE A 276 -2.67 0.27 -7.71
CA PHE A 276 -2.87 -1.06 -8.28
C PHE A 276 -3.82 -1.91 -7.46
N THR A 277 -4.63 -2.69 -8.16
CA THR A 277 -5.46 -3.76 -7.60
C THR A 277 -5.09 -5.08 -8.25
N ILE A 278 -4.81 -6.10 -7.44
CA ILE A 278 -4.40 -7.44 -7.89
C ILE A 278 -5.47 -8.44 -7.46
N GLY A 279 -5.99 -9.20 -8.42
CA GLY A 279 -7.18 -10.02 -8.25
C GLY A 279 -8.48 -9.19 -8.32
N ASN A 280 -9.61 -9.87 -8.16
CA ASN A 280 -10.92 -9.25 -8.07
C ASN A 280 -11.76 -9.95 -7.00
N TRP A 281 -12.90 -9.35 -6.64
CA TRP A 281 -13.89 -10.05 -5.82
C TRP A 281 -14.58 -11.11 -6.71
N GLN A 282 -14.32 -12.40 -6.45
CA GLN A 282 -14.93 -13.46 -7.25
C GLN A 282 -16.47 -13.36 -7.26
N GLY A 283 -17.05 -13.48 -8.45
CA GLY A 283 -18.47 -13.21 -8.72
C GLY A 283 -18.67 -12.03 -9.68
N SER A 284 -17.67 -11.17 -9.83
CA SER A 284 -17.59 -10.17 -10.90
C SER A 284 -16.97 -10.82 -12.16
N ARG A 285 -17.80 -11.18 -13.15
CA ARG A 285 -17.25 -11.62 -14.45
C ARG A 285 -16.55 -10.42 -15.10
N PRO A 286 -15.28 -10.53 -15.53
CA PRO A 286 -14.71 -9.52 -16.41
C PRO A 286 -15.52 -9.56 -17.72
N VAL A 287 -16.10 -8.41 -18.09
CA VAL A 287 -16.58 -8.21 -19.45
C VAL A 287 -15.35 -8.24 -20.31
N ARG A 288 -15.09 -9.37 -20.98
CA ARG A 288 -14.12 -9.40 -22.08
C ARG A 288 -14.59 -8.36 -23.08
N ALA A 289 -13.80 -7.32 -23.28
CA ALA A 289 -13.95 -6.45 -24.44
C ALA A 289 -13.89 -7.36 -25.67
N SER A 290 -15.00 -7.44 -26.40
CA SER A 290 -15.02 -8.04 -27.72
C SER A 290 -14.07 -7.24 -28.61
N ALA A 291 -13.20 -7.98 -29.31
CA ALA A 291 -12.33 -7.47 -30.36
C ALA A 291 -13.11 -6.71 -31.45
#